data_AF-A0A849BY51-F1
#
_entry.id   AF-A0A849BY51-F1
#
_cell.length_a   1.000
_cell.length_b   1.000
_cell.length_c   1.000
_cell.angle_alpha   90.00
_cell.angle_beta   90.00
_cell.angle_gamma   90.00
#
_symmetry.space_group_name_H-M   'P 1'
#
loop_
_entity.id
_entity.type
_entity.pdbx_description
1 polymer ?
#
loop_
_entity_poly.entity_id
_entity_poly.type
_entity_poly.pdbx_seq_one_letter_code
_entity_poly.pdbx_strand_id
1 'polypeptide(L)'
;MARERRTRRITVTMPEEVATTLDRWRGSGRIESVSAFVAESVRARVDRTESLARIEEVFGGRPPLDMINKARAVRGLPPLSDEEADGDHVGAA
;
A
#
# COMPACT_ATOMS: atom_id res chain seq x y z
N MET A 1 -12.67 15.54 -24.97
CA MET A 1 -11.51 14.74 -25.41
C MET A 1 -11.05 13.88 -24.23
N ALA A 2 -11.33 12.57 -24.24
CA ALA A 2 -10.88 11.68 -23.17
C ALA A 2 -9.36 11.55 -23.23
N ARG A 3 -8.66 11.92 -22.15
CA ARG A 3 -7.20 11.78 -22.05
C ARG A 3 -6.86 10.31 -22.23
N GLU A 4 -6.15 9.99 -23.31
CA GLU A 4 -5.67 8.65 -23.62
C GLU A 4 -4.89 8.13 -22.40
N ARG A 5 -5.42 7.10 -21.72
CA ARG A 5 -4.73 6.48 -20.58
C ARG A 5 -3.55 5.70 -21.13
N ARG A 6 -2.39 6.36 -21.19
CA ARG A 6 -1.14 5.73 -21.59
C ARG A 6 -0.77 4.68 -20.55
N THR A 7 -0.92 3.41 -20.91
CA THR A 7 -0.44 2.27 -20.13
C THR A 7 0.78 1.68 -20.83
N ARG A 8 1.73 1.15 -20.06
CA ARG A 8 2.93 0.48 -20.57
C ARG A 8 2.93 -0.96 -20.09
N ARG A 9 3.11 -1.91 -21.01
CA ARG A 9 3.26 -3.32 -20.65
C ARG A 9 4.61 -3.54 -19.97
N ILE A 10 4.58 -4.16 -18.80
CA ILE A 10 5.75 -4.52 -18.00
C ILE A 10 5.68 -6.03 -17.76
N THR A 11 6.81 -6.71 -17.89
CA THR A 11 6.94 -8.12 -17.50
C THR A 11 7.55 -8.17 -16.10
N VAL A 12 6.93 -8.95 -15.21
CA VAL A 12 7.37 -9.12 -13.83
C VAL A 12 7.59 -10.60 -13.54
N THR A 13 8.52 -10.89 -12.65
CA THR A 13 8.71 -12.23 -12.08
C THR A 13 8.19 -12.20 -10.65
N MET A 14 7.53 -13.28 -10.23
CA MET A 14 7.00 -13.45 -8.88
C MET A 14 7.16 -14.91 -8.45
N PRO A 15 7.06 -15.21 -7.15
CA PRO A 15 7.10 -16.58 -6.66
C PRO A 15 6.00 -17.45 -7.30
N GLU A 16 6.32 -18.70 -7.60
CA GLU A 16 5.44 -19.62 -8.33
C GLU A 16 4.12 -19.86 -7.60
N GLU A 17 4.17 -19.97 -6.28
CA GLU A 17 3.02 -20.14 -5.41
C GLU A 17 2.05 -18.95 -5.49
N VAL A 18 2.59 -17.73 -5.67
CA VAL A 18 1.78 -16.52 -5.81
C VAL A 18 1.14 -16.49 -7.20
N ALA A 19 1.92 -16.75 -8.26
CA ALA A 19 1.41 -16.82 -9.63
C ALA A 19 0.28 -17.86 -9.75
N THR A 20 0.50 -19.07 -9.21
CA THR A 20 -0.50 -20.15 -9.18
C THR A 20 -1.76 -19.74 -8.43
N THR A 21 -1.62 -18.99 -7.32
CA THR A 21 -2.76 -18.49 -6.55
C THR A 21 -3.57 -17.49 -7.37
N LEU A 22 -2.92 -16.56 -8.06
CA LEU A 22 -3.59 -15.57 -8.92
C LEU A 22 -4.32 -16.23 -10.09
N ASP A 23 -3.71 -17.25 -10.70
CA ASP A 23 -4.37 -18.04 -11.76
C ASP A 23 -5.58 -18.80 -11.23
N ARG A 24 -5.50 -19.41 -10.04
CA ARG A 24 -6.66 -20.04 -9.39
C ARG A 24 -7.77 -19.03 -9.10
N TRP A 25 -7.43 -17.85 -8.59
CA TRP A 25 -8.41 -16.80 -8.32
C TRP A 25 -9.12 -16.35 -9.60
N ARG A 26 -8.37 -16.19 -10.69
CA ARG A 26 -8.95 -15.90 -12.00
C ARG A 26 -9.86 -17.04 -12.47
N GLY A 27 -9.41 -18.29 -12.38
CA GLY A 27 -10.20 -19.46 -12.77
C GLY A 27 -11.49 -19.63 -11.95
N SER A 28 -11.47 -19.25 -10.68
CA SER A 28 -12.64 -19.25 -9.79
C SER A 28 -13.57 -18.05 -9.96
N GLY A 29 -13.18 -17.03 -10.74
CA GLY A 29 -13.93 -15.78 -10.89
C GLY A 29 -13.79 -14.79 -9.73
N ARG A 30 -12.89 -15.04 -8.76
CA ARG A 30 -12.60 -14.10 -7.66
C ARG A 30 -11.98 -12.80 -8.17
N ILE A 31 -11.18 -12.88 -9.24
CA ILE A 31 -10.65 -11.72 -9.95
C ILE A 31 -10.93 -11.89 -11.45
N GLU A 32 -11.23 -10.79 -12.13
CA GLU A 32 -11.47 -10.80 -13.58
C GLU A 32 -10.15 -10.96 -14.36
N SER A 33 -9.08 -10.33 -13.88
CA SER A 33 -7.78 -10.31 -14.54
C SER A 33 -6.64 -10.20 -13.54
N VAL A 34 -5.60 -11.02 -13.73
CA VAL A 34 -4.35 -10.97 -12.96
C VAL A 34 -3.67 -9.61 -13.16
N SER A 35 -3.61 -9.08 -14.39
CA SER A 35 -2.95 -7.80 -14.64
C SER A 35 -3.69 -6.62 -14.03
N ALA A 36 -5.02 -6.66 -14.01
CA ALA A 36 -5.83 -5.62 -13.36
C ALA A 36 -5.61 -5.64 -11.84
N PHE A 37 -5.66 -6.83 -11.23
CA PHE A 37 -5.41 -7.02 -9.80
C PHE A 37 -4.01 -6.54 -9.38
N VAL A 38 -2.97 -6.91 -10.15
CA VAL A 38 -1.60 -6.48 -9.88
C VAL A 38 -1.47 -4.97 -10.06
N ALA A 39 -2.03 -4.39 -11.12
CA ALA A 39 -1.97 -2.94 -11.34
C ALA A 39 -2.65 -2.15 -10.22
N GLU A 40 -3.81 -2.61 -9.74
CA GLU A 40 -4.51 -2.01 -8.61
C GLU A 40 -3.70 -2.12 -7.31
N SER A 41 -3.16 -3.31 -7.04
CA SER A 41 -2.35 -3.55 -5.84
C SER A 41 -1.08 -2.69 -5.82
N VAL A 42 -0.38 -2.60 -6.95
CA VAL A 42 0.81 -1.74 -7.10
C VAL A 42 0.43 -0.28 -6.93
N ARG A 43 -0.67 0.17 -7.55
CA ARG A 43 -1.14 1.54 -7.41
C ARG A 43 -1.45 1.89 -5.96
N ALA A 44 -2.22 1.04 -5.27
CA ALA A 44 -2.55 1.25 -3.85
C ALA A 44 -1.28 1.33 -2.98
N ARG A 45 -0.27 0.51 -3.28
CA ARG A 45 1.03 0.54 -2.57
C ARG A 45 1.79 1.84 -2.83
N VAL A 46 1.86 2.28 -4.09
CA VAL A 46 2.53 3.53 -4.48
C VAL A 46 1.83 4.74 -3.87
N ASP A 47 0.50 4.85 -4.05
CA ASP A 47 -0.31 5.94 -3.52
C ASP A 47 -0.14 6.04 -1.98
N ARG A 48 -0.09 4.90 -1.28
CA ARG A 48 0.18 4.86 0.17
C ARG A 48 1.57 5.40 0.49
N THR A 49 2.60 4.94 -0.20
CA THR A 49 3.99 5.38 0.04
C THR A 49 4.15 6.87 -0.23
N GLU A 50 3.61 7.38 -1.34
CA GLU A 50 3.65 8.81 -1.67
C GLU A 50 2.88 9.65 -0.66
N SER A 51 1.71 9.17 -0.22
CA SER A 51 0.92 9.87 0.80
C SER A 51 1.66 9.97 2.13
N LEU A 52 2.32 8.88 2.55
CA LEU A 52 3.13 8.88 3.78
C LEU A 52 4.34 9.81 3.66
N ALA A 53 5.08 9.74 2.56
CA ALA A 53 6.21 10.63 2.33
C ALA A 53 5.78 12.11 2.33
N ARG A 54 4.63 12.44 1.74
CA ARG A 54 4.07 13.79 1.76
C ARG A 54 3.68 14.24 3.16
N ILE A 55 3.13 13.34 3.98
CA ILE A 55 2.84 13.62 5.37
C ILE A 55 4.15 13.92 6.12
N GLU A 56 5.17 13.07 5.96
CA GLU A 56 6.46 13.28 6.60
C GLU A 56 7.13 14.60 6.19
N GLU A 57 7.04 14.98 4.91
CA GLU A 57 7.53 16.26 4.41
C GLU A 57 6.87 17.45 5.12
N VAL A 58 5.54 17.43 5.27
CA VAL A 58 4.79 18.51 5.94
C VAL A 58 5.15 18.64 7.42
N PHE A 59 5.42 17.51 8.09
CA PHE A 59 5.75 17.49 9.51
C PHE A 59 7.26 17.56 9.80
N GLY A 60 8.11 17.59 8.77
CA GLY A 60 9.57 17.59 8.94
C GLY A 60 10.11 16.26 9.50
N GLY A 61 9.38 15.17 9.29
CA GLY A 61 9.59 13.88 9.91
C GLY A 61 8.26 13.22 10.26
N ARG A 62 8.29 12.16 11.06
CA ARG A 62 7.06 11.47 11.47
C ARG A 62 6.13 12.41 12.24
N PRO A 63 4.81 12.39 11.96
CA PRO A 63 3.84 13.18 12.73
C PRO A 63 3.87 12.87 14.24
N PRO A 64 3.55 13.86 15.09
CA PRO A 64 3.43 13.65 16.53
C PRO A 64 2.44 12.53 16.92
N LEU A 65 2.74 11.79 18.00
CA LEU A 65 2.00 10.61 18.42
C LEU A 65 0.53 10.89 18.76
N ASP A 66 0.24 12.05 19.34
CA ASP A 66 -1.13 12.50 19.63
C ASP A 66 -1.96 12.61 18.35
N MET A 67 -1.37 13.12 17.26
CA MET A 67 -2.04 13.20 15.96
C MET A 67 -2.23 11.80 15.34
N ILE A 68 -1.24 10.92 15.46
CA ILE A 68 -1.34 9.52 15.03
C ILE A 68 -2.50 8.83 15.78
N ASN A 69 -2.56 8.98 17.11
CA ASN A 69 -3.60 8.38 17.94
C ASN A 69 -4.99 8.97 17.65
N LYS A 70 -5.08 10.26 17.32
CA LYS A 70 -6.32 10.87 16.84
C LYS A 70 -6.79 10.24 15.52
N ALA A 71 -5.89 10.03 14.56
CA ALA A 71 -6.22 9.37 13.30
C ALA A 71 -6.62 7.88 13.52
N ARG A 72 -5.97 7.19 14.46
CA ARG A 72 -6.31 5.81 14.84
C ARG A 72 -7.69 5.71 15.48
N ALA A 73 -8.05 6.64 16.35
CA ALA A 73 -9.37 6.71 16.97
C ALA A 73 -10.50 6.85 15.93
N VAL A 74 -10.32 7.71 14.90
CA VAL A 74 -11.28 7.85 13.79
C VAL A 74 -11.47 6.54 13.02
N ARG A 75 -10.43 5.69 12.98
CA ARG A 75 -10.46 4.37 12.34
C ARG A 75 -10.86 3.23 13.28
N GLY A 76 -11.22 3.52 14.54
CA GLY A 76 -11.56 2.51 15.54
C GLY A 76 -10.37 1.64 15.98
N LEU A 77 -9.14 2.12 15.79
CA LEU A 77 -7.92 1.42 16.17
C LEU A 77 -7.47 1.83 17.59
N PRO A 78 -6.92 0.91 18.39
CA PRO A 78 -6.40 1.22 19.72
C PRO A 78 -5.24 2.23 19.62
N PRO A 79 -5.03 3.12 20.60
CA PRO A 79 -3.90 4.05 20.58
C PRO A 79 -2.56 3.29 20.61
N LEU A 80 -1.53 3.89 20.03
CA LEU A 80 -0.14 3.46 20.17
C LEU A 80 0.47 4.12 21.41
N SER A 81 1.27 3.34 22.13
CA SER A 81 2.21 3.83 23.13
C SER A 81 3.46 4.45 22.48
N ASP A 82 4.24 5.21 23.25
CA ASP A 82 5.51 5.79 22.78
C ASP A 82 6.51 4.70 22.31
N GLU A 83 6.51 3.54 22.97
CA GLU A 83 7.37 2.40 22.64
C GLU A 83 6.97 1.74 21.31
N GLU A 84 5.68 1.56 21.07
CA GLU A 84 5.15 1.07 19.78
C GLU A 84 5.28 2.11 18.67
N ALA A 85 5.34 3.39 19.03
CA ALA A 85 5.62 4.44 18.09
C ALA A 85 7.06 4.31 17.59
N ASP A 86 8.07 4.23 18.44
CA ASP A 86 9.48 4.27 18.02
C ASP A 86 9.98 3.04 17.25
N GLY A 87 9.30 1.89 17.33
CA GLY A 87 9.78 0.60 16.82
C GLY A 87 9.85 0.41 15.28
N ASP A 88 9.31 1.32 14.46
CA ASP A 88 9.14 1.08 13.01
C ASP A 88 10.37 1.46 12.15
N HIS A 89 11.52 1.77 12.77
CA HIS A 89 12.76 2.17 12.08
C HIS A 89 13.81 1.05 11.86
N VAL A 90 13.59 -0.18 12.31
CA VAL A 90 14.64 -1.23 12.27
C VAL A 90 14.46 -2.26 11.14
N GLY A 91 13.51 -2.07 10.22
CA GLY A 91 13.08 -3.13 9.30
C GLY A 91 13.07 -2.79 7.81
N ALA A 92 14.00 -2.00 7.29
CA ALA A 92 14.22 -1.87 5.83
C ALA A 92 15.64 -1.34 5.54
N ALA A 93 16.62 -2.24 5.57
CA ALA A 93 17.94 -2.06 4.95
C ALA A 93 18.23 -3.27 4.06
#